data_AF-A0A7J5YER8-F1
#
_entry.id   AF-A0A7J5YER8-F1
#
_cell.length_a   1.000
_cell.length_b   1.000
_cell.length_c   1.000
_cell.angle_alpha   90.00
_cell.angle_beta   90.00
_cell.angle_gamma   90.00
#
_symmetry.space_group_name_H-M   'P 1'
#
loop_
_entity.id
_entity.type
_entity.pdbx_description
1 polymer ?
#
loop_
_entity_poly.entity_id
_entity_poly.type
_entity_poly.pdbx_seq_one_letter_code
_entity_poly.pdbx_strand_id
1 'polypeptide(L)'
;MGKKRENEDSVESNIPLKKEVSEFNGTVFKAMLKEPATVMRGLETFVSTAKKLPCSDLYDVVEGYIKISMECAEIFKLLEREKHVETEMMLIFESLEMILLRTASDLSHFSMVGNAIVKKIVSSHVKLLQGSFQSENHRFVRQCLSLLSALVSQGQEAARDVLSNIHVNKALSGLAKRRDKRGRPDVRMAYIQFVLSFLVSGDNATVGQLLEIKGN
;
A
#
# COMPACT_ATOMS: atom_id res chain seq x y z
N MET A 1 48.41 58.47 19.24
CA MET A 1 48.58 57.40 20.24
C MET A 1 47.21 57.15 20.87
N GLY A 2 46.49 56.03 20.75
CA GLY A 2 46.81 54.67 20.33
C GLY A 2 46.62 53.69 21.50
N LYS A 3 45.41 53.10 21.64
CA LYS A 3 44.97 51.88 22.40
C LYS A 3 43.44 52.02 22.60
N LYS A 4 42.47 51.29 22.00
CA LYS A 4 42.22 49.90 21.55
C LYS A 4 41.83 48.89 22.67
N ARG A 5 40.61 48.33 22.51
CA ARG A 5 39.98 47.08 23.07
C ARG A 5 39.38 47.18 24.48
N GLU A 6 38.26 46.55 24.86
CA GLU A 6 37.41 45.39 24.45
C GLU A 6 35.93 45.75 24.85
N ASN A 7 34.83 45.54 24.10
CA ASN A 7 34.06 44.38 23.63
C ASN A 7 33.73 43.25 24.63
N GLU A 8 32.46 42.81 24.60
CA GLU A 8 31.78 41.71 25.35
C GLU A 8 31.24 42.14 26.73
N ASP A 9 29.93 42.09 27.01
CA ASP A 9 29.09 40.91 27.00
C ASP A 9 27.75 41.06 26.26
N SER A 10 27.59 40.21 25.26
CA SER A 10 26.33 39.87 24.60
C SER A 10 25.45 39.06 25.54
N VAL A 11 24.23 39.54 25.79
CA VAL A 11 23.14 38.80 26.44
C VAL A 11 22.82 37.56 25.60
N GLU A 12 23.27 36.41 26.07
CA GLU A 12 23.08 35.12 25.43
C GLU A 12 21.62 34.64 25.66
N SER A 13 20.69 35.13 24.84
CA SER A 13 19.35 34.57 24.75
C SER A 13 19.33 33.44 23.72
N ASN A 14 19.98 32.31 24.03
CA ASN A 14 19.83 31.10 23.22
C ASN A 14 18.65 30.26 23.73
N ILE A 15 17.53 30.54 23.08
CA ILE A 15 16.26 29.80 23.05
C ILE A 15 16.54 28.28 23.09
N PRO A 16 15.80 27.49 23.89
CA PRO A 16 15.92 26.05 23.83
C PRO A 16 15.58 25.60 22.42
N LEU A 17 16.54 24.98 21.71
CA LEU A 17 16.29 24.21 20.50
C LEU A 17 15.22 23.18 20.84
N LYS A 18 13.95 23.51 20.55
CA LYS A 18 12.89 22.53 20.38
C LYS A 18 13.46 21.57 19.35
N LYS A 19 13.82 20.36 19.78
CA LYS A 19 13.85 19.22 18.87
C LYS A 19 12.46 19.21 18.26
N GLU A 20 12.33 19.75 17.05
CA GLU A 20 11.18 19.49 16.22
C GLU A 20 11.05 17.98 16.20
N VAL A 21 9.98 17.48 16.81
CA VAL A 21 9.58 16.10 16.62
C VAL A 21 9.27 16.05 15.13
N SER A 22 10.26 15.62 14.34
CA SER A 22 10.17 15.52 12.88
C SER A 22 8.85 14.86 12.54
N GLU A 23 7.92 15.65 11.98
CA GLU A 23 6.62 15.15 11.56
C GLU A 23 6.81 13.98 10.58
N PHE A 24 6.05 12.91 10.76
CA PHE A 24 6.18 11.72 9.93
C PHE A 24 5.75 12.05 8.49
N ASN A 25 6.71 12.06 7.56
CA ASN A 25 6.52 12.46 6.18
C ASN A 25 7.11 11.43 5.20
N GLY A 26 6.96 11.67 3.89
CA GLY A 26 7.40 10.74 2.85
C GLY A 26 8.89 10.43 2.89
N THR A 27 9.74 11.42 3.20
CA THR A 27 11.20 11.26 3.31
C THR A 27 11.57 10.41 4.52
N VAL A 28 10.94 10.67 5.67
CA VAL A 28 11.13 9.89 6.90
C VAL A 28 10.69 8.45 6.67
N PHE A 29 9.52 8.23 6.08
CA PHE A 29 9.05 6.89 5.74
C PHE A 29 10.02 6.16 4.82
N LYS A 30 10.45 6.79 3.72
CA LYS A 30 11.43 6.23 2.77
C LYS A 30 12.74 5.85 3.45
N ALA A 31 13.23 6.66 4.40
CA ALA A 31 14.43 6.35 5.18
C ALA A 31 14.23 5.14 6.10
N MET A 32 13.09 5.07 6.79
CA MET A 32 12.77 3.94 7.68
C MET A 32 12.69 2.60 6.94
N LEU A 33 12.19 2.58 5.70
CA LEU A 33 12.14 1.34 4.90
C LEU A 33 13.53 0.77 4.56
N LYS A 34 14.60 1.57 4.65
CA LYS A 34 15.98 1.13 4.39
C LYS A 34 16.64 0.48 5.61
N GLU A 35 16.20 0.83 6.81
CA GLU A 35 16.80 0.36 8.06
C GLU A 35 15.98 -0.79 8.66
N PRO A 36 16.52 -2.04 8.73
CA PRO A 36 15.76 -3.20 9.22
C PRO A 36 15.10 -3.00 10.58
N ALA A 37 15.74 -2.25 11.49
CA ALA A 37 15.24 -1.97 12.83
C ALA A 37 13.99 -1.07 12.85
N THR A 38 13.70 -0.36 11.76
CA THR A 38 12.60 0.62 11.70
C THR A 38 11.53 0.29 10.67
N VAL A 39 11.74 -0.70 9.79
CA VAL A 39 10.80 -1.09 8.72
C VAL A 39 9.38 -1.31 9.25
N MET A 40 9.21 -2.19 10.26
CA MET A 40 7.89 -2.54 10.79
C MET A 40 7.15 -1.30 11.31
N ARG A 41 7.81 -0.50 12.16
CA ARG A 41 7.25 0.73 12.69
C ARG A 41 6.94 1.73 11.58
N GLY A 42 7.78 1.81 10.55
CA GLY A 42 7.58 2.67 9.39
C GLY A 42 6.32 2.32 8.63
N LEU A 43 6.11 1.04 8.32
CA LEU A 43 4.91 0.55 7.64
C LEU A 43 3.64 0.75 8.49
N GLU A 44 3.69 0.44 9.78
CA GLU A 44 2.56 0.64 10.71
C GLU A 44 2.16 2.12 10.81
N THR A 45 3.16 3.01 10.93
CA THR A 45 2.93 4.45 11.01
C THR A 45 2.38 4.99 9.67
N PHE A 46 2.92 4.51 8.55
CA PHE A 46 2.43 4.84 7.21
C PHE A 46 0.97 4.43 7.03
N VAL A 47 0.62 3.17 7.27
CA VAL A 47 -0.74 2.66 7.13
C VAL A 47 -1.72 3.40 8.03
N SER A 48 -1.38 3.59 9.31
CA SER A 48 -2.27 4.25 10.28
C SER A 48 -2.47 5.73 9.98
N THR A 49 -1.47 6.41 9.40
CA THR A 49 -1.57 7.79 8.93
C THR A 49 -2.37 7.86 7.64
N ALA A 50 -2.05 7.01 6.66
CA ALA A 50 -2.69 6.98 5.35
C ALA A 50 -4.20 6.70 5.44
N LYS A 51 -4.66 5.87 6.38
CA LYS A 51 -6.08 5.60 6.62
C LYS A 51 -6.89 6.83 7.05
N LYS A 52 -6.22 7.88 7.54
CA LYS A 52 -6.85 9.14 7.94
C LYS A 52 -6.86 10.17 6.80
N LEU A 53 -6.22 9.85 5.66
CA LEU A 53 -6.10 10.74 4.51
C LEU A 53 -7.18 10.41 3.46
N PRO A 54 -7.58 11.40 2.63
CA PRO A 54 -7.15 12.79 2.65
C PRO A 54 -7.73 13.58 3.83
N CYS A 55 -6.90 14.40 4.49
CA CYS A 55 -7.29 15.27 5.61
C CYS A 55 -6.42 16.53 5.61
N SER A 56 -7.04 17.72 5.66
CA SER A 56 -6.34 19.02 5.58
C SER A 56 -5.37 19.30 6.73
N ASP A 57 -5.60 18.66 7.88
CA ASP A 57 -4.88 18.95 9.12
C ASP A 57 -3.70 17.99 9.35
N LEU A 58 -3.46 17.08 8.40
CA LEU A 58 -2.40 16.08 8.46
C LEU A 58 -1.51 16.18 7.22
N TYR A 59 -0.20 16.02 7.42
CA TYR A 59 0.70 15.85 6.28
C TYR A 59 0.32 14.63 5.45
N ASP A 60 0.22 14.82 4.13
CA ASP A 60 -0.08 13.74 3.21
C ASP A 60 1.14 12.85 2.97
N VAL A 61 1.33 11.85 3.83
CA VAL A 61 2.46 10.94 3.73
C VAL A 61 2.44 10.09 2.45
N VAL A 62 1.26 9.81 1.89
CA VAL A 62 1.13 9.04 0.65
C VAL A 62 1.64 9.88 -0.51
N GLU A 63 1.10 11.08 -0.68
CA GLU A 63 1.52 12.02 -1.73
C GLU A 63 3.00 12.38 -1.59
N GLY A 64 3.44 12.68 -0.37
CA GLY A 64 4.83 12.99 -0.05
C GLY A 64 5.80 11.86 -0.41
N TYR A 65 5.43 10.61 -0.14
CA TYR A 65 6.25 9.45 -0.47
C TYR A 65 6.33 9.22 -2.00
N ILE A 66 5.19 9.21 -2.69
CA ILE A 66 5.18 8.88 -4.13
C ILE A 66 5.85 9.98 -4.98
N LYS A 67 5.86 11.24 -4.53
CA LYS A 67 6.63 12.32 -5.18
C LYS A 67 8.13 12.07 -5.21
N ILE A 68 8.68 11.43 -4.18
CA ILE A 68 10.11 11.16 -4.06
C ILE A 68 10.49 9.70 -4.38
N SER A 69 9.52 8.80 -4.51
CA SER A 69 9.71 7.39 -4.86
C SER A 69 8.56 6.88 -5.72
N MET A 70 8.52 7.33 -6.98
CA MET A 70 7.44 7.01 -7.92
C MET A 70 7.32 5.53 -8.25
N GLU A 71 8.41 4.76 -8.11
CA GLU A 71 8.41 3.31 -8.35
C GLU A 71 8.18 2.49 -7.07
N CYS A 72 8.06 3.15 -5.92
CA CYS A 72 7.94 2.49 -4.60
C CYS A 72 9.03 1.44 -4.35
N ALA A 73 10.25 1.66 -4.87
CA ALA A 73 11.32 0.66 -4.91
C ALA A 73 11.70 0.15 -3.50
N GLU A 74 11.60 1.00 -2.48
CA GLU A 74 11.87 0.60 -1.10
C GLU A 74 10.86 -0.42 -0.58
N ILE A 75 9.57 -0.27 -0.92
CA ILE A 75 8.52 -1.21 -0.51
C ILE A 75 8.71 -2.55 -1.24
N PHE A 76 8.96 -2.52 -2.55
CA PHE A 76 9.16 -3.75 -3.33
C PHE A 76 10.39 -4.54 -2.91
N LYS A 77 11.49 -3.88 -2.54
CA LYS A 77 12.67 -4.56 -1.99
C LYS A 77 12.37 -5.39 -0.73
N LEU A 78 11.34 -5.05 0.03
CA LEU A 78 10.91 -5.85 1.18
C LEU A 78 10.29 -7.18 0.74
N LEU A 79 9.60 -7.21 -0.41
CA LEU A 79 9.01 -8.43 -1.01
C LEU A 79 10.05 -9.32 -1.70
N GLU A 80 11.28 -8.83 -1.90
CA GLU A 80 12.38 -9.60 -2.52
C GLU A 80 13.22 -10.37 -1.46
N ARG A 81 12.89 -10.23 -0.18
CA ARG A 81 13.57 -10.93 0.93
C ARG A 81 13.21 -12.42 0.93
N GLU A 82 14.17 -13.29 1.25
CA GLU A 82 13.99 -14.75 1.21
C GLU A 82 12.97 -15.30 2.22
N LYS A 83 12.81 -14.64 3.38
CA LYS A 83 11.88 -15.05 4.43
C LYS A 83 10.83 -13.97 4.64
N HIS A 84 9.58 -14.39 4.53
CA HIS A 84 8.44 -13.52 4.80
C HIS A 84 7.63 -14.05 5.98
N VAL A 85 7.39 -13.17 6.94
CA VAL A 85 6.38 -13.40 7.98
C VAL A 85 5.09 -12.73 7.53
N GLU A 86 3.95 -13.42 7.65
CA GLU A 86 2.67 -12.90 7.16
C GLU A 86 2.30 -11.53 7.74
N THR A 87 2.70 -11.23 8.98
CA THR A 87 2.44 -9.92 9.60
C THR A 87 3.19 -8.78 8.89
N GLU A 88 4.44 -9.01 8.49
CA GLU A 88 5.21 -8.03 7.70
C GLU A 88 4.62 -7.90 6.28
N MET A 89 4.28 -9.02 5.62
CA MET A 89 3.64 -9.00 4.30
C MET A 89 2.31 -8.25 4.32
N MET A 90 1.49 -8.43 5.36
CA MET A 90 0.25 -7.68 5.51
C MET A 90 0.49 -6.18 5.49
N LEU A 91 1.47 -5.68 6.25
CA LEU A 91 1.80 -4.26 6.30
C LEU A 91 2.35 -3.73 4.98
N ILE A 92 3.15 -4.54 4.27
CA ILE A 92 3.65 -4.20 2.93
C ILE A 92 2.47 -4.07 1.95
N PHE A 93 1.59 -5.07 1.92
CA PHE A 93 0.43 -5.08 1.04
C PHE A 93 -0.55 -3.97 1.36
N GLU A 94 -0.77 -3.67 2.64
CA GLU A 94 -1.62 -2.58 3.08
C GLU A 94 -1.02 -1.20 2.72
N SER A 95 0.29 -1.06 2.78
CA SER A 95 0.97 0.17 2.33
C SER A 95 0.78 0.40 0.82
N LEU A 96 0.95 -0.66 0.00
CA LEU A 96 0.71 -0.59 -1.44
C LEU A 96 -0.78 -0.34 -1.75
N GLU A 97 -1.69 -0.98 -1.01
CA GLU A 97 -3.14 -0.75 -1.12
C GLU A 97 -3.48 0.72 -0.87
N MET A 98 -2.96 1.33 0.21
CA MET A 98 -3.22 2.73 0.52
C MET A 98 -2.73 3.66 -0.60
N ILE A 99 -1.58 3.37 -1.21
CA ILE A 99 -1.08 4.15 -2.36
C ILE A 99 -2.04 4.01 -3.54
N LEU A 100 -2.41 2.77 -3.90
CA LEU A 100 -3.29 2.48 -5.03
C LEU A 100 -4.67 3.13 -4.86
N LEU A 101 -5.28 3.04 -3.68
CA LEU A 101 -6.58 3.65 -3.43
C LEU A 101 -6.54 5.17 -3.62
N ARG A 102 -5.47 5.84 -3.18
CA ARG A 102 -5.29 7.28 -3.37
C ARG A 102 -5.04 7.62 -4.84
N THR A 103 -4.18 6.88 -5.55
CA THR A 103 -3.90 7.14 -6.98
C THR A 103 -5.07 6.80 -7.91
N ALA A 104 -6.01 5.97 -7.47
CA ALA A 104 -7.28 5.72 -8.18
C ALA A 104 -8.36 6.78 -7.89
N SER A 105 -8.16 7.64 -6.89
CA SER A 105 -9.18 8.58 -6.43
C SER A 105 -8.66 10.02 -6.40
N ASP A 106 -8.30 10.54 -5.23
CA ASP A 106 -7.99 11.94 -5.01
C ASP A 106 -6.58 12.33 -5.47
N LEU A 107 -5.66 11.36 -5.62
CA LEU A 107 -4.34 11.55 -6.22
C LEU A 107 -4.26 11.03 -7.66
N SER A 108 -5.35 11.11 -8.43
CA SER A 108 -5.43 10.62 -9.82
C SER A 108 -4.42 11.22 -10.80
N HIS A 109 -3.88 12.41 -10.51
CA HIS A 109 -2.77 13.01 -11.26
C HIS A 109 -1.45 12.21 -11.11
N PHE A 110 -1.35 11.33 -10.11
CA PHE A 110 -0.27 10.35 -9.94
C PHE A 110 -0.63 8.95 -10.45
N SER A 111 -1.64 8.78 -11.31
CA SER A 111 -2.07 7.48 -11.85
C SER A 111 -0.94 6.64 -12.47
N MET A 112 0.12 7.25 -13.00
CA MET A 112 1.27 6.50 -13.51
C MET A 112 1.98 5.68 -12.41
N VAL A 113 2.00 6.16 -11.16
CA VAL A 113 2.56 5.45 -10.01
C VAL A 113 1.73 4.22 -9.70
N GLY A 114 0.40 4.37 -9.64
CA GLY A 114 -0.53 3.26 -9.44
C GLY A 114 -0.38 2.18 -10.51
N ASN A 115 -0.32 2.59 -11.79
CA ASN A 115 -0.09 1.67 -12.91
C ASN A 115 1.28 0.98 -12.87
N ALA A 116 2.33 1.67 -12.44
CA ALA A 116 3.66 1.06 -12.24
C ALA A 116 3.62 -0.02 -11.15
N ILE A 117 2.93 0.24 -10.03
CA ILE A 117 2.73 -0.74 -8.95
C ILE A 117 1.96 -1.97 -9.48
N VAL A 118 0.89 -1.76 -10.24
CA VAL A 118 0.13 -2.87 -10.87
C VAL A 118 1.04 -3.74 -11.71
N LYS A 119 1.76 -3.13 -12.66
CA LYS A 119 2.66 -3.87 -13.57
C LYS A 119 3.73 -4.64 -12.81
N LYS A 120 4.34 -4.03 -11.78
CA LYS A 120 5.35 -4.69 -10.94
C LYS A 120 4.78 -5.87 -10.16
N ILE A 121 3.60 -5.73 -9.53
CA ILE A 121 2.98 -6.84 -8.80
C ILE A 121 2.60 -7.97 -9.76
N VAL A 122 1.93 -7.66 -10.86
CA VAL A 122 1.44 -8.66 -11.81
C VAL A 122 2.61 -9.44 -12.43
N SER A 123 3.67 -8.75 -12.84
CA SER A 123 4.84 -9.40 -13.47
C SER A 123 5.74 -10.16 -12.49
N SER A 124 5.92 -9.67 -11.27
CA SER A 124 6.98 -10.14 -10.37
C SER A 124 6.48 -10.80 -9.08
N HIS A 125 5.27 -10.48 -8.62
CA HIS A 125 4.78 -10.86 -7.29
C HIS A 125 3.39 -11.51 -7.27
N VAL A 126 2.75 -11.74 -8.42
CA VAL A 126 1.40 -12.34 -8.48
C VAL A 126 1.35 -13.73 -7.85
N LYS A 127 2.42 -14.53 -8.00
CA LYS A 127 2.52 -15.87 -7.38
C LYS A 127 2.49 -15.81 -5.86
N LEU A 128 3.08 -14.77 -5.26
CA LEU A 128 3.05 -14.56 -3.81
C LEU A 128 1.62 -14.29 -3.33
N LEU A 129 0.86 -13.46 -4.06
CA LEU A 129 -0.55 -13.20 -3.77
C LEU A 129 -1.41 -14.45 -3.96
N GLN A 130 -1.19 -15.23 -5.02
CA GLN A 130 -1.95 -16.46 -5.24
C GLN A 130 -1.64 -17.53 -4.19
N GLY A 131 -0.39 -17.64 -3.75
CA GLY A 131 0.01 -18.52 -2.66
C GLY A 131 -0.72 -18.20 -1.35
N SER A 132 -0.99 -16.91 -1.08
CA SER A 132 -1.69 -16.48 0.12
C SER A 132 -3.10 -17.07 0.28
N PHE A 133 -3.79 -17.40 -0.81
CA PHE A 133 -5.18 -17.89 -0.77
C PHE A 133 -5.33 -19.22 -0.03
N GLN A 134 -4.23 -19.96 0.13
CA GLN A 134 -4.22 -21.22 0.87
C GLN A 134 -3.90 -21.04 2.35
N SER A 135 -3.48 -19.84 2.79
CA SER A 135 -3.19 -19.57 4.19
C SER A 135 -4.41 -19.79 5.10
N GLU A 136 -4.15 -20.28 6.30
CA GLU A 136 -5.12 -20.40 7.40
C GLU A 136 -5.35 -19.04 8.09
N ASN A 137 -4.44 -18.09 7.92
CA ASN A 137 -4.57 -16.74 8.47
C ASN A 137 -5.57 -15.92 7.64
N HIS A 138 -6.82 -15.92 8.08
CA HIS A 138 -7.89 -15.20 7.41
C HIS A 138 -7.63 -13.70 7.25
N ARG A 139 -6.88 -13.06 8.15
CA ARG A 139 -6.54 -11.63 8.03
C ARG A 139 -5.58 -11.40 6.87
N PHE A 140 -4.59 -12.28 6.71
CA PHE A 140 -3.64 -12.19 5.61
C PHE A 140 -4.32 -12.40 4.25
N VAL A 141 -5.18 -13.42 4.12
CA VAL A 141 -5.96 -13.67 2.90
C VAL A 141 -6.82 -12.46 2.53
N ARG A 142 -7.49 -11.84 3.51
CA ARG A 142 -8.29 -10.63 3.30
C ARG A 142 -7.44 -9.46 2.81
N GLN A 143 -6.26 -9.25 3.39
CA GLN A 143 -5.36 -8.19 2.97
C GLN A 143 -4.91 -8.37 1.52
N CYS A 144 -4.61 -9.61 1.11
CA CYS A 144 -4.25 -9.91 -0.27
C CYS A 144 -5.40 -9.62 -1.25
N LEU A 145 -6.63 -9.97 -0.89
CA LEU A 145 -7.82 -9.66 -1.70
C LEU A 145 -8.10 -8.15 -1.77
N SER A 146 -7.83 -7.42 -0.68
CA SER A 146 -8.01 -5.95 -0.62
C SER A 146 -7.00 -5.25 -1.52
N LEU A 147 -5.73 -5.67 -1.47
CA LEU A 147 -4.69 -5.22 -2.42
C LEU A 147 -5.10 -5.52 -3.86
N LEU A 148 -5.54 -6.74 -4.18
CA LEU A 148 -5.99 -7.09 -5.53
C LEU A 148 -7.15 -6.21 -6.03
N SER A 149 -8.09 -5.87 -5.14
CA SER A 149 -9.18 -4.94 -5.45
C SER A 149 -8.65 -3.55 -5.78
N ALA A 150 -7.65 -3.07 -5.03
CA ALA A 150 -7.02 -1.76 -5.27
C ALA A 150 -6.20 -1.73 -6.58
N LEU A 151 -5.60 -2.85 -6.99
CA LEU A 151 -4.96 -2.96 -8.31
C LEU A 151 -5.98 -2.79 -9.43
N VAL A 152 -7.09 -3.53 -9.39
CA VAL A 152 -8.17 -3.45 -10.39
C VAL A 152 -8.77 -2.04 -10.44
N SER A 153 -8.83 -1.36 -9.29
CA SER A 153 -9.37 0.01 -9.18
C SER A 153 -8.51 1.08 -9.89
N GLN A 154 -7.29 0.75 -10.37
CA GLN A 154 -6.52 1.68 -11.20
C GLN A 154 -7.13 1.89 -12.61
N GLY A 155 -8.07 1.03 -13.03
CA GLY A 155 -8.83 1.18 -14.27
C GLY A 155 -8.76 -0.04 -15.20
N GLN A 156 -9.25 0.13 -16.42
CA GLN A 156 -9.49 -0.99 -17.36
C GLN A 156 -8.23 -1.76 -17.77
N GLU A 157 -7.08 -1.08 -17.96
CA GLU A 157 -5.80 -1.74 -18.25
C GLU A 157 -5.36 -2.62 -17.07
N ALA A 158 -5.40 -2.07 -15.86
CA ALA A 158 -5.04 -2.81 -14.66
C ALA A 158 -5.98 -3.99 -14.38
N ALA A 159 -7.29 -3.82 -14.62
CA ALA A 159 -8.27 -4.90 -14.53
C ALA A 159 -7.91 -6.06 -15.48
N ARG A 160 -7.56 -5.76 -16.74
CA ARG A 160 -7.13 -6.77 -17.72
C ARG A 160 -5.84 -7.47 -17.30
N ASP A 161 -4.84 -6.71 -16.84
CA ASP A 161 -3.55 -7.26 -16.38
C ASP A 161 -3.75 -8.21 -15.20
N VAL A 162 -4.57 -7.83 -14.22
CA VAL A 162 -4.87 -8.64 -13.04
C VAL A 162 -5.63 -9.91 -13.45
N LEU A 163 -6.69 -9.79 -14.25
CA LEU A 163 -7.49 -10.94 -14.67
C LEU A 163 -6.65 -11.95 -15.47
N SER A 164 -5.79 -11.46 -16.36
CA SER A 164 -4.95 -12.31 -17.23
C SER A 164 -3.90 -13.11 -16.46
N ASN A 165 -3.51 -12.67 -15.26
CA ASN A 165 -2.45 -13.30 -14.47
C ASN A 165 -2.97 -14.05 -13.24
N ILE A 166 -4.20 -13.77 -12.79
CA ILE A 166 -4.83 -14.51 -11.70
C ILE A 166 -5.54 -15.74 -12.25
N HIS A 167 -4.89 -16.88 -12.05
CA HIS A 167 -5.50 -18.19 -12.22
C HIS A 167 -6.68 -18.37 -11.25
N VAL A 168 -7.90 -18.42 -11.78
CA VAL A 168 -9.08 -18.78 -11.00
C VAL A 168 -9.10 -20.29 -10.79
N ASN A 169 -8.49 -20.70 -9.69
CA ASN A 169 -8.41 -22.09 -9.26
C ASN A 169 -9.42 -22.37 -8.13
N LYS A 170 -9.53 -23.65 -7.73
CA LYS A 170 -10.39 -24.09 -6.61
C LYS A 170 -10.08 -23.34 -5.30
N ALA A 171 -8.84 -22.90 -5.09
CA ALA A 171 -8.49 -22.14 -3.89
C ALA A 171 -9.16 -20.76 -3.90
N LEU A 172 -9.08 -20.04 -5.02
CA LEU A 172 -9.71 -18.73 -5.21
C LEU A 172 -11.24 -18.82 -5.16
N SER A 173 -11.86 -19.78 -5.87
CA SER A 173 -13.32 -19.97 -5.83
C SER A 173 -13.80 -20.48 -4.46
N GLY A 174 -12.96 -21.22 -3.74
CA GLY A 174 -13.20 -21.65 -2.37
C GLY A 174 -13.29 -20.51 -1.35
N LEU A 175 -12.67 -19.35 -1.63
CA LEU A 175 -12.71 -18.18 -0.74
C LEU A 175 -14.14 -17.64 -0.56
N ALA A 176 -15.01 -17.80 -1.57
CA ALA A 176 -16.44 -17.44 -1.48
C ALA A 176 -17.21 -18.21 -0.38
N LYS A 177 -16.67 -19.36 0.06
CA LYS A 177 -17.25 -20.23 1.08
C LYS A 177 -16.68 -19.99 2.48
N ARG A 178 -15.56 -19.24 2.61
CA ARG A 178 -14.89 -18.94 3.89
C ARG A 178 -15.60 -17.82 4.65
N ARG A 179 -16.71 -18.19 5.28
CA ARG A 179 -17.54 -17.29 6.10
C ARG A 179 -17.10 -17.22 7.55
N ASP A 180 -17.15 -16.03 8.14
CA ASP A 180 -17.08 -15.89 9.60
C ASP A 180 -18.47 -16.11 10.21
N LYS A 181 -18.57 -17.10 11.11
CA LYS A 181 -19.85 -17.47 11.73
C LYS A 181 -20.43 -16.40 12.66
N ARG A 182 -19.66 -15.35 12.98
CA ARG A 182 -20.06 -14.24 13.87
C ARG A 182 -20.33 -12.95 13.08
N GLY A 183 -20.40 -13.02 11.74
CA GLY A 183 -20.75 -11.87 10.89
C GLY A 183 -19.70 -10.76 10.83
N ARG A 184 -18.46 -11.04 11.26
CA ARG A 184 -17.35 -10.08 11.14
C ARG A 184 -16.89 -9.99 9.67
N PRO A 185 -16.21 -8.90 9.27
CA PRO A 185 -15.57 -8.85 7.95
C PRO A 185 -14.74 -10.11 7.72
N ASP A 186 -15.15 -10.91 6.74
CA ASP A 186 -14.62 -12.23 6.48
C ASP A 186 -13.96 -12.32 5.09
N VAL A 187 -13.32 -13.44 4.82
CA VAL A 187 -12.62 -13.68 3.54
C VAL A 187 -13.60 -13.62 2.37
N ARG A 188 -14.85 -14.07 2.57
CA ARG A 188 -15.89 -14.00 1.56
C ARG A 188 -16.22 -12.55 1.19
N MET A 189 -16.35 -11.64 2.15
CA MET A 189 -16.63 -10.23 1.86
C MET A 189 -15.50 -9.57 1.06
N ALA A 190 -14.25 -9.83 1.43
CA ALA A 190 -13.09 -9.33 0.66
C ALA A 190 -13.05 -9.94 -0.76
N TYR A 191 -13.43 -11.21 -0.91
CA TYR A 191 -13.52 -11.86 -2.22
C TYR A 191 -14.63 -11.25 -3.09
N ILE A 192 -15.79 -10.95 -2.50
CA ILE A 192 -16.88 -10.27 -3.20
C ILE A 192 -16.43 -8.87 -3.63
N GLN A 193 -15.77 -8.11 -2.76
CA GLN A 193 -15.22 -6.79 -3.09
C GLN A 193 -14.23 -6.87 -4.26
N PHE A 194 -13.35 -7.87 -4.25
CA PHE A 194 -12.44 -8.13 -5.37
C PHE A 194 -13.19 -8.38 -6.67
N VAL A 195 -14.20 -9.26 -6.70
CA VAL A 195 -15.01 -9.48 -7.90
C VAL A 195 -15.74 -8.20 -8.34
N LEU A 196 -16.33 -7.46 -7.39
CA LEU A 196 -17.05 -6.22 -7.68
C LEU A 196 -16.14 -5.15 -8.27
N SER A 197 -14.85 -5.11 -7.89
CA SER A 197 -13.90 -4.13 -8.43
C SER A 197 -13.77 -4.22 -9.95
N PHE A 198 -13.87 -5.43 -10.55
CA PHE A 198 -13.89 -5.61 -12.00
C PHE A 198 -15.18 -5.08 -12.64
N LEU A 199 -16.32 -5.21 -11.97
CA LEU A 199 -17.59 -4.68 -12.48
C LEU A 199 -17.59 -3.16 -12.50
N VAL A 200 -16.88 -2.53 -11.57
CA VAL A 200 -16.78 -1.07 -11.45
C VAL A 200 -15.72 -0.50 -12.40
N SER A 201 -14.55 -1.16 -12.50
CA SER A 201 -13.36 -0.58 -13.16
C SER A 201 -12.95 -1.28 -14.45
N GLY A 202 -13.46 -2.49 -14.70
CA GLY A 202 -13.16 -3.28 -15.90
C GLY A 202 -13.98 -2.85 -17.10
N ASP A 203 -13.49 -3.19 -18.29
CA ASP A 203 -14.26 -3.06 -19.53
C ASP A 203 -15.22 -4.25 -19.72
N ASN A 204 -16.13 -4.15 -20.68
CA ASN A 204 -17.13 -5.18 -20.95
C ASN A 204 -16.51 -6.55 -21.24
N ALA A 205 -15.34 -6.59 -21.89
CA ALA A 205 -14.64 -7.83 -22.21
C ALA A 205 -14.11 -8.52 -20.94
N THR A 206 -13.45 -7.75 -20.06
CA THR A 206 -12.94 -8.23 -18.78
C THR A 206 -14.07 -8.74 -17.88
N VAL A 207 -15.20 -8.00 -17.83
CA VAL A 207 -16.38 -8.43 -17.08
C VAL A 207 -16.99 -9.71 -17.68
N GLY A 208 -17.07 -9.81 -19.00
CA GLY A 208 -17.53 -11.02 -19.69
C GLY A 208 -16.70 -12.24 -19.32
N GLN A 209 -15.37 -12.15 -19.44
CA GLN A 209 -14.44 -13.21 -19.06
C GLN A 209 -14.60 -13.62 -17.58
N LEU A 210 -14.74 -12.65 -16.67
CA LEU A 210 -14.93 -12.93 -15.25
C LEU A 210 -16.22 -13.71 -14.96
N LEU A 211 -17.30 -13.38 -15.68
CA LEU A 211 -18.60 -14.06 -15.52
C LEU A 211 -18.55 -15.49 -16.08
N GLU A 212 -17.88 -15.71 -17.20
CA GLU A 212 -17.67 -17.04 -17.78
C GLU A 212 -16.91 -17.97 -16.84
N ILE A 213 -15.92 -17.45 -16.12
CA ILE A 213 -15.14 -18.21 -15.14
C ILE A 213 -16.00 -18.73 -13.97
N LYS A 214 -17.12 -18.07 -13.64
CA LYS A 214 -18.07 -18.52 -12.59
C LYS A 214 -19.12 -19.51 -13.09
N GLY A 215 -19.28 -19.66 -14.41
CA GLY A 215 -20.29 -20.51 -15.03
C GLY A 215 -19.96 -22.01 -15.08
N ASN A 216 -18.73 -22.40 -14.70
CA ASN A 216 -18.23 -23.78 -14.64
C ASN A 216 -17.89 -24.20 -13.20
#